data_AF-A0A935H7X4-F1
#
_entry.id   AF-A0A935H7X4-F1
#
_cell.length_a   1.000
_cell.length_b   1.000
_cell.length_c   1.000
_cell.angle_alpha   90.00
_cell.angle_beta   90.00
_cell.angle_gamma   90.00
#
_symmetry.space_group_name_H-M   'P 1'
#
loop_
_entity.id
_entity.type
_entity.pdbx_description
1 polymer ?
#
loop_
_entity_poly.entity_id
_entity_poly.type
_entity_poly.pdbx_seq_one_letter_code
_entity_poly.pdbx_strand_id
1 'polypeptide(L)'
;MTPSLLHTAIQRPSRFGYLMGLYGANYWQLTRMFGPRALALGRYRSAGSVGLPVIVDVLERAPFTTELRISYELVDELTGQPDPSAHVRLFSDAQLAEVTACYFGSRLEDVLGRSALQRRFFGIGCR
;
A
#
# COMPACT_ATOMS: atom_id res chain seq x y z
N MET A 1 26.94 -22.46 38.82
CA MET A 1 25.75 -21.81 38.24
C MET A 1 26.21 -20.84 37.16
N THR A 2 26.31 -21.31 35.92
CA THR A 2 26.66 -20.48 34.76
C THR A 2 25.36 -19.98 34.11
N PRO A 3 25.16 -18.65 33.95
CA PRO A 3 23.97 -18.16 33.27
C PRO A 3 24.10 -18.46 31.77
N SER A 4 23.20 -19.29 31.26
CA SER A 4 23.01 -19.55 29.83
C SER A 4 22.57 -18.25 29.16
N LEU A 5 23.48 -17.63 28.42
CA LEU A 5 23.17 -16.53 27.53
C LEU A 5 22.24 -17.06 26.42
N LEU A 6 20.93 -16.85 26.58
CA LEU A 6 19.97 -17.05 25.50
C LEU A 6 20.26 -16.01 24.43
N HIS A 7 21.09 -16.41 23.47
CA HIS A 7 21.26 -15.70 22.22
C HIS A 7 19.91 -15.74 21.50
N THR A 8 19.12 -14.68 21.64
CA THR A 8 17.90 -14.49 20.84
C THR A 8 18.32 -14.31 19.39
N ALA A 9 18.50 -15.44 18.69
CA ALA A 9 18.76 -15.43 17.27
C ALA A 9 17.52 -14.88 16.58
N ILE A 10 17.58 -13.61 16.17
CA ILE A 10 16.55 -12.97 15.35
C ILE A 10 16.51 -13.74 14.02
N GLN A 11 15.58 -14.69 13.90
CA GLN A 11 15.38 -15.43 12.66
C GLN A 11 14.80 -14.45 11.63
N ARG A 12 15.49 -14.29 10.50
CA ARG A 12 14.93 -13.53 9.37
C ARG A 12 13.71 -14.28 8.83
N PRO A 13 12.61 -13.59 8.53
CA PRO A 13 11.43 -14.26 7.99
C PRO A 13 11.77 -14.94 6.66
N SER A 14 11.13 -16.08 6.39
CA SER A 14 11.15 -16.69 5.07
C SER A 14 10.58 -15.72 4.02
N ARG A 15 10.84 -15.94 2.73
CA ARG A 15 10.29 -15.09 1.65
C ARG A 15 8.76 -14.97 1.73
N PHE A 16 8.10 -16.08 2.02
CA PHE A 16 6.65 -16.11 2.23
C PHE A 16 6.25 -15.31 3.48
N GLY A 17 6.93 -15.52 4.61
CA GLY A 17 6.68 -14.74 5.83
C GLY A 17 6.88 -13.23 5.64
N TYR A 18 7.88 -12.85 4.84
CA TYR A 18 8.11 -11.46 4.47
C TYR A 18 6.96 -10.89 3.62
N LEU A 19 6.51 -11.62 2.59
CA LEU A 19 5.38 -11.21 1.75
C LEU A 19 4.08 -11.05 2.57
N MET A 20 3.79 -12.01 3.45
CA MET A 20 2.63 -11.93 4.34
C MET A 20 2.74 -10.73 5.29
N GLY A 21 3.95 -10.45 5.80
CA GLY A 21 4.22 -9.25 6.58
C GLY A 21 3.98 -7.96 5.79
N LEU A 22 4.34 -7.92 4.51
CA LEU A 22 4.08 -6.79 3.63
C LEU A 22 2.57 -6.56 3.42
N TYR A 23 1.81 -7.62 3.17
CA TYR A 23 0.36 -7.53 3.00
C TYR A 23 -0.34 -7.02 4.26
N GLY A 24 0.08 -7.48 5.44
CA GLY A 24 -0.43 -6.96 6.72
C GLY A 24 -0.02 -5.50 6.96
N ALA A 25 1.23 -5.15 6.68
CA ALA A 25 1.70 -3.77 6.83
C ALA A 25 0.93 -2.80 5.91
N ASN A 26 0.70 -3.20 4.66
CA ASN A 26 -0.08 -2.44 3.69
C ASN A 26 -1.51 -2.22 4.20
N TYR A 27 -2.16 -3.24 4.75
CA TYR A 27 -3.51 -3.12 5.29
C TYR A 27 -3.60 -2.06 6.38
N TRP A 28 -2.67 -2.08 7.33
CA TRP A 28 -2.66 -1.11 8.43
C TRP A 28 -2.27 0.30 8.00
N GLN A 29 -1.42 0.45 6.98
CA GLN A 29 -1.11 1.76 6.41
C GLN A 29 -2.33 2.35 5.71
N LEU A 30 -2.95 1.59 4.80
CA LEU A 30 -4.13 2.05 4.06
C LEU A 30 -5.32 2.31 4.98
N THR A 31 -5.53 1.46 5.99
CA THR A 31 -6.59 1.67 6.98
C THR A 31 -6.39 2.97 7.76
N ARG A 32 -5.14 3.27 8.16
CA ARG A 32 -4.83 4.52 8.87
C ARG A 32 -4.94 5.75 7.97
N MET A 33 -4.56 5.66 6.70
CA MET A 33 -4.58 6.79 5.77
C MET A 33 -5.98 7.13 5.27
N PHE A 34 -6.79 6.11 4.96
CA PHE A 34 -8.04 6.32 4.21
C PHE A 34 -9.30 5.85 4.95
N GLY A 35 -9.17 5.02 5.99
CA GLY A 35 -10.32 4.44 6.69
C GLY A 35 -11.32 3.75 5.72
N PRO A 36 -10.88 2.84 4.83
CA PRO A 36 -11.67 2.41 3.68
C PRO A 36 -12.97 1.71 4.05
N ARG A 37 -13.12 1.18 5.27
CA ARG A 37 -14.39 0.61 5.76
C ARG A 37 -15.50 1.65 5.91
N ALA A 38 -15.15 2.91 6.17
CA ALA A 38 -16.11 4.00 6.36
C ALA A 38 -16.47 4.73 5.05
N LEU A 39 -15.68 4.57 3.99
CA LEU A 39 -15.93 5.21 2.70
C LEU A 39 -17.10 4.51 1.99
N ALA A 40 -18.02 5.21 1.33
CA ALA A 40 -18.97 4.59 0.41
C ALA A 40 -18.29 4.28 -0.95
N LEU A 41 -18.96 3.55 -1.84
CA LEU A 41 -18.51 3.42 -3.23
C LEU A 41 -18.40 4.82 -3.88
N GLY A 42 -17.38 5.03 -4.71
CA GLY A 42 -17.15 6.30 -5.39
C GLY A 42 -15.73 6.85 -5.26
N ARG A 43 -15.56 8.12 -5.65
CA ARG A 43 -14.26 8.79 -5.74
C ARG A 43 -14.04 9.77 -4.59
N TYR A 44 -12.87 9.66 -3.96
CA TYR A 44 -12.40 10.54 -2.90
C TYR A 44 -11.10 11.21 -3.30
N ARG A 45 -10.91 12.44 -2.85
CA ARG A 45 -9.70 13.22 -3.07
C ARG A 45 -9.13 13.62 -1.71
N SER A 46 -7.83 13.43 -1.52
CA SER A 46 -7.16 13.85 -0.29
C SER A 46 -7.30 15.37 -0.11
N ALA A 47 -7.64 15.80 1.10
CA ALA A 47 -7.63 17.20 1.48
C ALA A 47 -6.28 17.52 2.14
N GLY A 48 -5.45 18.32 1.46
CA GLY A 48 -4.15 18.75 1.95
C GLY A 48 -3.60 19.88 1.09
N SER A 49 -2.78 20.75 1.68
CA SER A 49 -2.14 21.88 0.99
C SER A 49 -0.70 21.59 0.56
N VAL A 50 -0.19 20.38 0.84
CA VAL A 50 1.19 19.99 0.58
C VAL A 50 1.20 18.65 -0.15
N GLY A 51 1.96 18.58 -1.24
CA GLY A 51 2.08 17.39 -2.08
C GLY A 51 1.00 17.29 -3.16
N LEU A 52 1.10 16.25 -3.99
CA LEU A 52 0.11 15.96 -5.02
C LEU A 52 -1.14 15.33 -4.38
N PRO A 53 -2.34 15.75 -4.80
CA PRO A 53 -3.59 15.18 -4.31
C PRO A 53 -3.68 13.71 -4.69
N VAL A 54 -3.93 12.86 -3.69
CA VAL A 54 -4.21 11.44 -3.87
C VAL A 54 -5.70 11.27 -4.14
N ILE A 55 -6.01 10.53 -5.19
CA ILE A 55 -7.35 10.09 -5.55
C ILE A 55 -7.51 8.64 -5.10
N VAL A 56 -8.62 8.35 -4.44
CA VAL A 56 -9.01 6.99 -4.03
C VAL A 56 -10.39 6.71 -4.59
N ASP A 57 -10.47 5.79 -5.54
CA ASP A 57 -11.73 5.25 -6.05
C ASP A 57 -12.04 3.95 -5.28
N VAL A 58 -13.18 3.89 -4.60
CA VAL A 58 -13.74 2.65 -4.04
C VAL A 58 -14.59 2.00 -5.12
N LEU A 59 -14.04 0.98 -5.77
CA LEU A 59 -14.61 0.35 -6.95
C LEU A 59 -15.69 -0.67 -6.59
N GLU A 60 -15.40 -1.53 -5.61
CA GLU A 60 -16.29 -2.59 -5.17
C GLU A 60 -16.21 -2.80 -3.67
N ARG A 61 -17.34 -3.18 -3.06
CA ARG A 61 -17.42 -3.62 -1.68
C ARG A 61 -18.26 -4.89 -1.59
N ALA A 62 -17.64 -5.92 -1.04
CA ALA A 62 -18.30 -7.13 -0.59
C ALA A 62 -18.14 -7.25 0.95
N PRO A 63 -18.76 -8.25 1.62
CA PRO A 63 -18.78 -8.33 3.08
C PRO A 63 -17.40 -8.30 3.75
N PHE A 64 -16.41 -8.95 3.12
CA PHE A 64 -15.05 -9.03 3.68
C PHE A 64 -13.99 -8.39 2.80
N THR A 65 -14.33 -7.99 1.58
CA THR A 65 -13.38 -7.42 0.63
C THR A 65 -13.77 -6.02 0.19
N THR A 66 -12.76 -5.18 -0.06
CA THR A 66 -12.95 -3.86 -0.67
C THR A 66 -11.89 -3.65 -1.72
N GLU A 67 -12.31 -3.27 -2.91
CA GLU A 67 -11.42 -2.98 -4.03
C GLU A 67 -11.25 -1.48 -4.19
N LEU A 68 -10.00 -1.04 -4.20
CA LEU A 68 -9.60 0.35 -4.31
C LEU A 68 -8.74 0.54 -5.54
N ARG A 69 -8.90 1.68 -6.22
CA ARG A 69 -7.88 2.24 -7.10
C ARG A 69 -7.34 3.52 -6.49
N ILE A 70 -6.03 3.57 -6.29
CA ILE A 70 -5.32 4.72 -5.73
C ILE A 70 -4.50 5.34 -6.86
N SER A 71 -4.65 6.63 -7.09
CA SER A 71 -3.91 7.35 -8.13
C SER A 71 -3.62 8.80 -7.73
N TYR A 72 -2.88 9.52 -8.57
CA TYR A 72 -2.75 10.97 -8.48
C TYR A 72 -3.54 11.67 -9.61
N GLU A 73 -3.73 12.98 -9.51
CA GLU A 73 -4.28 13.82 -10.61
C GLU A 73 -3.25 14.09 -11.74
N LEU A 74 -2.30 13.17 -11.92
CA LEU A 74 -1.36 13.17 -13.02
C LEU A 74 -1.96 12.29 -14.11
N VAL A 75 -1.97 12.78 -15.35
CA VAL A 75 -2.52 12.05 -16.49
C VAL A 75 -1.38 11.77 -17.45
N ASP A 76 -1.25 10.52 -17.86
CA ASP A 76 -0.33 10.14 -18.91
C ASP A 76 -0.85 10.65 -20.26
N GLU A 77 -0.05 11.46 -20.95
CA GLU A 77 -0.37 12.05 -22.26
C GLU A 77 -0.57 10.99 -23.35
N LEU A 78 0.04 9.80 -23.21
CA LEU A 78 -0.05 8.73 -24.19
C LEU A 78 -1.33 7.88 -24.03
N THR A 79 -1.73 7.60 -22.79
CA THR A 79 -2.87 6.71 -22.49
C THR A 79 -4.12 7.44 -22.01
N GLY A 80 -4.00 8.70 -21.62
CA GLY A 80 -5.07 9.50 -21.02
C GLY A 80 -5.54 8.98 -19.65
N GLN A 81 -4.85 8.00 -19.08
CA GLN A 81 -5.18 7.41 -17.78
C GLN A 81 -4.43 8.10 -16.64
N PRO A 82 -4.99 8.09 -15.42
CA PRO A 82 -4.28 8.59 -14.26
C PRO A 82 -3.04 7.73 -13.99
N ASP A 83 -1.87 8.38 -13.98
CA ASP A 83 -0.56 7.77 -13.86
C ASP A 83 0.27 8.49 -12.78
N PRO A 84 0.69 7.84 -11.69
CA PRO A 84 0.60 6.40 -11.41
C PRO A 84 -0.74 5.99 -10.81
N SER A 85 -1.11 4.72 -11.01
CA SER A 85 -2.27 4.12 -10.35
C SER A 85 -1.99 2.71 -9.83
N ALA A 86 -2.58 2.37 -8.68
CA ALA A 86 -2.49 1.07 -8.05
C ALA A 86 -3.89 0.54 -7.72
N HIS A 87 -4.16 -0.70 -8.10
CA HIS A 87 -5.35 -1.44 -7.71
C HIS A 87 -5.01 -2.31 -6.51
N VAL A 88 -5.81 -2.17 -5.45
CA VAL A 88 -5.57 -2.82 -4.17
C VAL A 88 -6.85 -3.48 -3.71
N ARG A 89 -6.74 -4.75 -3.32
CA ARG A 89 -7.81 -5.50 -2.67
C ARG A 89 -7.49 -5.65 -1.19
N LEU A 90 -8.40 -5.19 -0.35
CA LEU A 90 -8.33 -5.31 1.10
C LEU A 90 -9.19 -6.48 1.55
N PHE A 91 -8.65 -7.31 2.44
CA PHE A 91 -9.32 -8.42 3.11
C PHE A 91 -9.46 -8.08 4.59
N SER A 92 -10.67 -7.73 5.00
CA SER A 92 -10.95 -7.12 6.32
C SER A 92 -10.96 -8.11 7.48
N ASP A 93 -11.18 -9.39 7.20
CA ASP A 93 -11.13 -10.51 8.13
C ASP A 93 -9.69 -10.96 8.37
N ALA A 94 -8.89 -11.09 7.31
CA ALA A 94 -7.50 -11.46 7.38
C ALA A 94 -6.56 -10.29 7.72
N GLN A 95 -7.06 -9.05 7.65
CA GLN A 95 -6.28 -7.82 7.82
C GLN A 95 -5.09 -7.74 6.84
N LEU A 96 -5.33 -8.13 5.60
CA LEU A 96 -4.34 -8.13 4.51
C LEU A 96 -4.76 -7.18 3.40
N ALA A 97 -3.78 -6.57 2.74
CA ALA A 97 -4.00 -5.81 1.52
C ALA A 97 -3.02 -6.26 0.44
N GLU A 98 -3.59 -6.69 -0.68
CA GLU A 98 -2.87 -7.14 -1.86
C GLU A 98 -2.97 -6.10 -2.96
N VAL A 99 -1.83 -5.79 -3.58
CA VAL A 99 -1.77 -4.96 -4.78
C VAL A 99 -1.95 -5.88 -5.98
N THR A 100 -3.08 -5.76 -6.67
CA THR A 100 -3.46 -6.64 -7.78
C THR A 100 -2.90 -6.17 -9.11
N ALA A 101 -2.78 -4.85 -9.30
CA ALA A 101 -2.17 -4.24 -10.47
C ALA A 101 -1.56 -2.89 -10.11
N CYS A 102 -0.43 -2.55 -10.72
CA CYS A 102 0.11 -1.19 -10.70
C CYS A 102 0.43 -0.76 -12.12
N TYR A 103 0.00 0.46 -12.45
CA TYR A 103 0.32 1.13 -13.69
C TYR A 103 1.23 2.31 -13.38
N PHE A 104 2.35 2.34 -14.09
CA PHE A 104 3.32 3.42 -14.09
C PHE A 104 3.60 3.74 -15.56
N GLY A 105 3.49 5.00 -15.96
CA GLY A 105 3.88 5.49 -17.26
C GLY A 105 5.39 5.59 -17.34
N SER A 106 5.90 5.49 -18.57
CA SER A 106 7.33 5.48 -18.88
C SER A 106 8.07 6.68 -18.29
N ARG A 107 7.44 7.87 -18.29
CA ARG A 107 8.04 9.12 -17.79
C ARG A 107 8.27 9.11 -16.28
N LEU A 108 7.40 8.47 -15.50
CA LEU A 108 7.58 8.35 -14.06
C LEU A 108 8.58 7.24 -13.71
N GLU A 109 8.58 6.13 -14.46
CA GLU A 109 9.57 5.06 -14.32
C GLU A 109 11.01 5.58 -14.58
N ASP A 110 11.19 6.47 -15.55
CA ASP A 110 12.48 7.11 -15.86
C ASP A 110 12.98 8.04 -14.74
N VAL A 111 12.07 8.80 -14.10
CA VAL A 111 12.43 9.78 -13.06
C VAL A 111 12.66 9.12 -11.70
N LEU A 112 11.81 8.16 -11.32
CA LEU A 112 11.92 7.50 -10.02
C LEU A 112 12.87 6.28 -10.08
N GLY A 113 13.05 5.66 -11.23
CA GLY A 113 13.74 4.38 -11.37
C GLY A 113 12.90 3.23 -10.79
N ARG A 114 12.88 2.10 -11.50
CA ARG A 114 12.10 0.88 -11.15
C ARG A 114 12.33 0.36 -9.72
N SER A 115 13.45 0.73 -9.11
CA SER A 115 13.92 0.26 -7.80
C SER A 115 13.72 1.24 -6.64
N ALA A 116 13.31 2.49 -6.88
CA ALA A 116 13.04 3.46 -5.80
C ALA A 116 11.77 3.15 -5.00
N LEU A 117 10.83 2.41 -5.60
CA LEU A 117 9.54 2.05 -4.99
C LEU A 117 9.63 0.87 -4.01
N GLN A 118 10.78 0.19 -3.92
CA GLN A 118 10.96 -1.00 -3.07
C GLN A 118 11.60 -0.69 -1.71
N ARG A 119 11.94 0.58 -1.43
CA ARG A 119 12.62 0.98 -0.18
C ARG A 119 11.76 1.88 0.70
N ARG A 120 11.45 1.34 1.90
CA ARG A 120 10.68 1.87 3.06
C ARG A 120 9.18 1.52 2.96
N PHE A 121 8.58 0.75 3.88
CA PHE A 121 8.59 0.92 5.34
C PHE A 121 8.65 -0.42 6.10
N PHE A 122 9.71 -0.63 6.87
CA PHE A 122 9.61 -1.37 8.13
C PHE A 122 10.54 -0.68 9.13
N GLY A 123 9.99 -0.24 10.26
CA GLY A 123 10.76 0.43 11.32
C GLY A 123 10.30 1.84 11.64
N ILE A 124 9.08 1.98 12.17
CA ILE A 124 8.85 2.94 13.26
C ILE A 124 8.09 2.15 14.31
N GLY A 125 8.83 1.63 15.29
CA GLY A 125 8.23 1.11 16.51
C GLY A 125 7.50 2.23 17.22
N CYS A 126 6.27 1.94 17.66
CA CYS A 126 5.64 2.72 18.71
C CYS A 126 6.57 2.76 19.92
N ARG A 127 6.92 3.96 20.36
CA ARG A 127 6.93 4.26 21.79
C ARG A 127 5.71 5.10 22.08
#